data_AF-A0A7T1HT79-F1
#
_entry.id   AF-A0A7T1HT79-F1
#
_cell.length_a   1.000
_cell.length_b   1.000
_cell.length_c   1.000
_cell.angle_alpha   90.00
_cell.angle_beta   90.00
_cell.angle_gamma   90.00
#
_symmetry.space_group_name_H-M   'P 1'
#
loop_
_entity.id
_entity.type
_entity.pdbx_description
1 polymer ?
#
loop_
_entity_poly.entity_id
_entity_poly.type
_entity_poly.pdbx_seq_one_letter_code
_entity_poly.pdbx_strand_id
1 'polypeptide(L)' 'MSNAPQLYARISADAALTQDLFRQALQDPSGALQRIVALGEAEGLPVSPEEVKAHIASLEDGDTKQWLVKARGGL' A
#
# COMPACT_ATOMS: atom_id res chain seq x y z
N MET A 1 0.73 4.51 -17.29
CA MET A 1 0.34 5.55 -16.32
C MET A 1 -0.35 4.83 -15.19
N SER A 2 0.25 4.80 -13.99
CA SER A 2 -0.32 4.06 -12.86
C SER A 2 -1.13 4.99 -11.97
N ASN A 3 -2.30 4.52 -11.51
CA ASN A 3 -3.17 5.26 -10.57
C ASN A 3 -2.67 5.16 -9.12
N ALA A 4 -1.69 4.29 -8.85
CA ALA A 4 -1.09 4.05 -7.54
C ALA A 4 -0.66 5.33 -6.79
N PRO A 5 0.10 6.28 -7.37
CA PRO A 5 0.44 7.53 -6.69
C PRO A 5 -0.78 8.40 -6.32
N GLN A 6 -1.81 8.43 -7.17
CA GLN A 6 -3.02 9.23 -6.90
C GLN A 6 -3.87 8.60 -5.80
N LEU A 7 -3.96 7.26 -5.79
CA LEU A 7 -4.59 6.51 -4.71
C LEU A 7 -3.82 6.68 -3.39
N TYR A 8 -2.49 6.60 -3.43
CA TYR A 8 -1.65 6.76 -2.26
C TYR A 8 -1.77 8.17 -1.66
N ALA A 9 -1.89 9.20 -2.50
CA ALA A 9 -2.15 10.56 -2.05
C ALA A 9 -3.51 10.70 -1.32
N ARG A 10 -4.55 10.00 -1.79
CA ARG A 10 -5.85 9.95 -1.09
C ARG A 10 -5.75 9.20 0.23
N ILE A 11 -5.09 8.05 0.23
CA ILE A 11 -4.85 7.27 1.45
C ILE A 11 -4.07 8.12 2.45
N SER A 12 -2.97 8.77 2.04
CA SER A 12 -2.15 9.60 2.92
C SER A 12 -2.85 10.86 3.42
N ALA A 13 -3.86 11.35 2.70
CA ALA A 13 -4.71 12.44 3.18
C ALA A 13 -5.58 12.02 4.37
N ASP A 14 -5.85 10.72 4.51
CA ASP A 14 -6.53 10.13 5.66
C ASP A 14 -5.53 9.37 6.56
N ALA A 15 -5.09 10.06 7.62
CA ALA A 15 -4.13 9.50 8.57
C ALA A 15 -4.66 8.26 9.29
N ALA A 16 -5.97 8.15 9.52
CA ALA A 16 -6.56 7.01 10.20
C ALA A 16 -6.56 5.78 9.29
N LEU A 17 -6.96 5.96 8.03
CA LEU A 17 -6.91 4.91 7.00
C LEU A 17 -5.47 4.46 6.74
N THR A 18 -4.54 5.39 6.66
CA THR A 18 -3.11 5.10 6.49
C THR A 18 -2.58 4.25 7.65
N GLN A 19 -2.88 4.62 8.90
CA GLN A 19 -2.44 3.83 10.07
C GLN A 19 -3.10 2.46 10.14
N ASP A 20 -4.38 2.35 9.77
CA ASP A 20 -5.11 1.08 9.74
C ASP A 20 -4.50 0.13 8.71
N LEU A 21 -4.27 0.61 7.48
CA LEU A 21 -3.60 -0.14 6.41
C LEU A 21 -2.17 -0.54 6.83
N PHE A 22 -1.43 0.37 7.47
CA PHE A 22 -0.07 0.08 7.93
C PHE A 22 -0.05 -0.99 9.01
N ARG A 23 -0.91 -0.90 10.05
CA ARG A 23 -1.04 -1.96 11.06
C ARG A 23 -1.46 -3.28 10.45
N GLN A 24 -2.47 -3.24 9.57
CA GLN A 24 -2.93 -4.44 8.91
C GLN A 24 -1.79 -5.08 8.14
N ALA A 25 -0.94 -4.30 7.49
CA ALA A 25 0.16 -4.86 6.73
C ALA A 25 1.32 -5.41 7.57
N LEU A 26 1.52 -4.87 8.78
CA LEU A 26 2.45 -5.45 9.75
C LEU A 26 2.01 -6.84 10.22
N GLN A 27 0.69 -7.08 10.27
CA GLN A 27 0.11 -8.37 10.69
C GLN A 27 -0.15 -9.32 9.51
N ASP A 28 -0.67 -8.78 8.41
CA ASP A 28 -1.05 -9.46 7.17
C ASP A 28 -0.80 -8.57 5.93
N PRO A 29 0.40 -8.66 5.34
CA PRO A 29 0.81 -7.81 4.21
C PRO A 29 0.01 -8.09 2.93
N SER A 30 -0.45 -9.33 2.75
CA SER A 30 -1.27 -9.74 1.60
C SER A 30 -2.66 -9.11 1.64
N GLY A 31 -3.34 -9.14 2.80
CA GLY A 31 -4.65 -8.52 2.96
C GLY A 31 -4.61 -7.00 2.90
N ALA A 32 -3.53 -6.37 3.41
CA ALA A 32 -3.36 -4.92 3.24
C ALA A 32 -3.23 -4.54 1.75
N LEU A 33 -2.49 -5.32 0.97
CA LEU A 33 -2.37 -5.11 -0.47
C LEU A 33 -3.71 -5.26 -1.19
N GLN A 34 -4.48 -6.31 -0.88
CA GLN A 34 -5.82 -6.51 -1.43
C GLN A 34 -6.78 -5.38 -1.06
N ARG A 35 -6.66 -4.86 0.17
CA ARG A 35 -7.49 -3.75 0.65
C ARG A 35 -7.16 -2.45 -0.07
N ILE A 36 -5.89 -2.18 -0.37
CA ILE A 36 -5.48 -1.04 -1.21
C ILE A 36 -6.05 -1.18 -2.62
N VAL A 37 -5.99 -2.36 -3.23
CA VAL A 37 -6.58 -2.61 -4.56
C VAL A 37 -8.09 -2.37 -4.57
N ALA A 38 -8.80 -2.91 -3.57
CA ALA A 38 -10.24 -2.72 -3.41
C ALA A 38 -10.61 -1.25 -3.15
N LEU A 39 -9.79 -0.53 -2.37
CA LEU A 39 -9.95 0.91 -2.15
C LEU A 39 -9.77 1.67 -3.47
N GLY A 40 -8.78 1.30 -4.27
CA GLY A 40 -8.59 1.85 -5.62
C GLY A 40 -9.83 1.70 -6.48
N GLU A 41 -10.43 0.52 -6.54
CA GLU A 41 -11.68 0.32 -7.29
C GLU A 41 -12.84 1.16 -6.75
N ALA A 42 -13.01 1.24 -5.43
CA ALA A 42 -14.07 2.04 -4.80
C ALA A 42 -13.91 3.55 -5.06
N GLU A 43 -12.67 4.03 -5.11
CA GLU A 43 -12.30 5.43 -5.30
C GLU A 43 -12.29 5.86 -6.79
N GLY A 44 -12.56 4.93 -7.71
CA GLY A 44 -12.49 5.16 -9.17
C GLY A 44 -11.06 5.19 -9.71
N LEU A 45 -10.10 4.67 -8.94
CA LEU A 45 -8.67 4.59 -9.21
C LEU A 45 -8.23 3.13 -9.23
N PRO A 46 -8.67 2.31 -10.20
CA PRO A 46 -8.30 0.90 -10.24
C PRO A 46 -6.78 0.78 -10.33
N VAL A 47 -6.21 -0.02 -9.43
CA VAL A 47 -4.78 -0.30 -9.34
C VAL A 47 -4.55 -1.79 -9.20
N SER A 48 -3.49 -2.28 -9.82
CA SER A 48 -3.08 -3.67 -9.66
C SER A 48 -2.18 -3.85 -8.43
N PRO A 49 -2.18 -5.03 -7.79
CA PRO A 49 -1.26 -5.31 -6.68
C PRO A 49 0.21 -5.13 -7.07
N GLU A 50 0.57 -5.37 -8.33
CA GLU A 50 1.91 -5.11 -8.87
C GLU A 50 2.24 -3.63 -8.94
N GLU A 51 1.28 -2.78 -9.32
CA GLU A 51 1.46 -1.32 -9.38
C GLU A 51 1.63 -0.72 -7.98
N VAL A 52 0.87 -1.21 -7.01
CA VAL A 52 1.00 -0.82 -5.60
C VAL A 52 2.39 -1.20 -5.08
N LYS A 53 2.84 -2.44 -5.35
CA LYS A 53 4.20 -2.89 -5.00
C LYS A 53 5.28 -2.07 -5.68
N ALA A 54 5.14 -1.79 -6.98
CA ALA A 54 6.10 -1.00 -7.74
C ALA A 54 6.18 0.44 -7.23
N HIS A 55 5.05 1.04 -6.89
CA HIS A 55 5.00 2.38 -6.29
C HIS A 55 5.67 2.41 -4.92
N ILE A 56 5.34 1.47 -4.04
CA ILE A 56 5.94 1.38 -2.70
C ILE A 56 7.45 1.07 -2.76
N ALA A 57 7.88 0.23 -3.71
CA ALA A 57 9.30 -0.01 -3.96
C ALA A 57 10.03 1.25 -4.46
N SER A 58 9.34 2.14 -5.17
CA SER A 58 9.85 3.43 -5.62
C SER A 58 9.90 4.49 -4.51
N LEU A 59 9.15 4.33 -3.41
CA LEU A 59 9.24 5.23 -2.24
C LEU A 59 10.57 4.93 -1.51
N GLU A 60 11.49 5.90 -1.48
CA GLU A 60 12.85 5.71 -0.93
C GLU A 60 12.93 5.76 0.60
N ASP A 61 11.87 6.21 1.27
CA ASP A 61 11.81 6.28 2.72
C ASP A 61 11.72 4.89 3.36
N GLY A 62 12.76 4.54 4.12
CA GLY A 62 12.93 3.25 4.78
C GLY A 62 11.79 2.86 5.72
N ASP A 63 11.05 3.83 6.28
CA ASP A 63 9.86 3.57 7.12
C ASP A 63 8.65 3.12 6.29
N THR A 64 8.43 3.73 5.12
CA THR A 64 7.32 3.39 4.22
C THR A 64 7.57 2.07 3.48
N LYS A 65 8.84 1.67 3.29
CA LYS A 65 9.22 0.36 2.72
C LYS A 65 9.09 -0.80 3.70
N GLN A 66 9.29 -0.55 5.00
CA GLN A 66 9.53 -1.62 5.98
C GLN A 66 8.33 -2.53 6.21
N TRP A 67 7.09 -2.05 6.08
CA TRP A 67 5.90 -2.86 6.30
C TRP A 67 5.66 -3.92 5.20
N LEU A 68 6.14 -3.69 3.98
CA LEU A 68 6.00 -4.62 2.84
C LEU A 68 7.25 -5.46 2.60
N VAL A 69 8.44 -4.94 2.88
CA VAL A 69 9.71 -5.66 2.68
C VAL A 69 9.93 -6.74 3.76
N LYS A 70 9.47 -6.51 5.00
CA LYS A 70 9.65 -7.47 6.11
C LYS A 70 8.83 -8.76 5.93
N ALA A 71 7.81 -8.76 5.08
CA ALA A 71 7.04 -9.94 4.69
C ALA A 71 7.86 -11.02 3.96
N ARG A 72 9.09 -10.70 3.53
CA ARG A 72 9.97 -11.58 2.74
C ARG A 72 11.26 -11.98 3.47
N GLY A 73 11.35 -11.72 4.77
CA GLY A 73 12.47 -12.11 5.63
C GLY A 73 12.15 -13.32 6.50
N GLY A 74 11.78 -14.44 5.87
CA GLY A 74 11.87 -15.74 6.53
C GLY A 74 13.34 -16.12 6.66
N LEU A 75 13.74 -16.51 7.88
CA LEU A 75 15.02 -17.15 8.20
C LEU A 75 15.31 -18.36 7.30
#